data_AF-A0A1H5U3J7-F1
#
_entry.id   AF-A0A1H5U3J7-F1
#
_cell.length_a   1.000
_cell.length_b   1.000
_cell.length_c   1.000
_cell.angle_alpha   90.00
_cell.angle_beta   90.00
_cell.angle_gamma   90.00
#
_symmetry.space_group_name_H-M   'P 1'
#
loop_
_entity.id
_entity.type
_entity.pdbx_description
1 polymer ?
#
loop_
_entity_poly.entity_id
_entity_poly.type
_entity_poly.pdbx_seq_one_letter_code
_entity_poly.pdbx_strand_id
1 'polypeptide(L)'
;MSNEDDDAPALPAAPARRLPVARKAVIGKLWRAAKRQLEAHEAHLDELPKGAAASESDAKALATLARTVRELVALEASTVNQGGKATDDLSPAAGLRHVAELRKELARRLEVLAAEEAGSAASAAAGNGVA
;
A
#
# COMPACT_ATOMS: atom_id res chain seq x y z
N MET A 1 -34.13 42.06 -7.86
CA MET A 1 -34.66 40.71 -8.09
C MET A 1 -34.17 40.26 -9.45
N SER A 2 -33.21 39.32 -9.47
CA SER A 2 -32.94 38.39 -10.57
C SER A 2 -32.32 37.17 -9.92
N ASN A 3 -33.06 36.05 -9.92
CA ASN A 3 -32.61 34.74 -9.48
C ASN A 3 -31.75 34.14 -10.60
N GLU A 4 -30.49 33.84 -10.29
CA GLU A 4 -29.66 32.93 -11.07
C GLU A 4 -29.88 31.51 -10.51
N ASP A 5 -30.89 30.81 -11.05
CA ASP A 5 -31.01 29.35 -10.87
C ASP A 5 -30.28 28.68 -12.04
N ASP A 6 -28.95 28.53 -11.89
CA ASP A 6 -28.11 27.71 -12.75
C ASP A 6 -28.28 26.23 -12.33
N ASP A 7 -29.35 25.62 -12.84
CA ASP A 7 -29.66 24.21 -12.73
C ASP A 7 -28.71 23.40 -13.62
N ALA A 8 -27.56 23.00 -13.07
CA ALA A 8 -26.61 22.11 -13.73
C ALA A 8 -26.77 20.67 -13.19
N PRO A 9 -27.01 19.66 -14.04
CA PRO A 9 -27.25 18.29 -13.59
C PRO A 9 -25.97 17.66 -13.02
N ALA A 10 -26.06 17.16 -11.79
CA ALA A 10 -24.97 16.42 -11.14
C ALA A 10 -24.64 15.14 -11.92
N LEU A 11 -23.50 15.11 -12.60
CA LEU A 11 -23.00 13.93 -13.30
C LEU A 11 -22.61 12.83 -12.29
N PRO A 12 -22.95 11.55 -12.57
CA PRO A 12 -22.72 10.46 -11.65
C PRO A 12 -21.21 10.18 -11.48
N ALA A 13 -20.77 10.12 -10.23
CA ALA A 13 -19.39 9.77 -9.86
C ALA A 13 -19.03 8.39 -10.44
N ALA A 14 -18.00 8.33 -11.27
CA ALA A 14 -17.51 7.09 -11.85
C ALA A 14 -16.97 6.15 -10.77
N PRO A 15 -17.30 4.84 -10.80
CA PRO A 15 -16.83 3.90 -9.79
C PRO A 15 -15.33 3.62 -9.92
N ALA A 16 -14.63 3.69 -8.78
CA ALA A 16 -13.22 3.36 -8.67
C ALA A 16 -12.94 1.95 -9.23
N ARG A 17 -12.15 1.89 -10.31
CA ARG A 17 -11.76 0.64 -10.96
C ARG A 17 -10.83 -0.15 -10.03
N ARG A 18 -11.41 -1.04 -9.23
CA ARG A 18 -10.69 -2.20 -8.68
C ARG A 18 -10.02 -2.91 -9.85
N LEU A 19 -8.74 -3.24 -9.72
CA LEU A 19 -8.07 -4.08 -10.72
C LEU A 19 -8.94 -5.31 -10.99
N PRO A 20 -9.19 -5.67 -12.26
CA PRO A 20 -10.04 -6.82 -12.55
C PRO A 20 -9.42 -8.03 -11.86
N VAL A 21 -10.22 -8.74 -11.04
CA VAL A 21 -9.83 -9.91 -10.24
C VAL A 21 -8.99 -10.91 -11.06
N ALA A 22 -9.25 -10.96 -12.37
CA ALA A 22 -8.46 -11.68 -13.37
C ALA A 22 -6.95 -11.39 -13.34
N ARG A 23 -6.50 -10.13 -13.23
CA ARG A 23 -5.07 -9.77 -13.25
C ARG A 23 -4.33 -10.33 -12.03
N LYS A 24 -4.92 -10.20 -10.82
CA LYS A 24 -4.33 -10.75 -9.59
C LYS A 24 -4.24 -12.29 -9.67
N ALA A 25 -5.26 -12.94 -10.22
CA ALA A 25 -5.24 -14.39 -10.43
C ALA A 25 -4.13 -14.82 -11.40
N VAL A 26 -3.86 -14.05 -12.46
CA VAL A 26 -2.76 -14.29 -13.39
C VAL A 26 -1.41 -14.13 -12.70
N ILE A 27 -1.19 -13.05 -11.94
CA ILE A 27 0.05 -12.84 -11.18
C ILE A 27 0.30 -13.99 -10.20
N GLY A 28 -0.72 -14.42 -9.46
CA GLY A 28 -0.60 -15.57 -8.55
C GLY A 28 -0.34 -16.91 -9.26
N LYS A 29 -0.81 -17.09 -10.51
CA LYS A 29 -0.45 -18.26 -11.33
C LYS A 29 1.01 -18.19 -11.78
N LEU A 30 1.48 -17.02 -12.20
CA LEU A 30 2.86 -16.79 -12.62
C LEU A 30 3.84 -17.04 -11.46
N TRP A 31 3.53 -16.56 -10.26
CA TRP A 31 4.33 -16.86 -9.06
C TRP A 31 4.44 -18.35 -8.77
N ARG A 32 3.33 -19.09 -8.84
CA ARG A 32 3.34 -20.55 -8.65
C ARG A 32 4.09 -21.28 -9.75
N ALA A 33 4.10 -20.76 -10.98
CA ALA A 33 4.87 -21.33 -12.07
C ALA A 33 6.37 -21.08 -11.87
N ALA A 34 6.77 -19.84 -11.57
CA ALA A 34 8.15 -19.47 -11.31
C ALA A 34 8.75 -20.27 -10.15
N LYS A 35 8.00 -20.44 -9.05
CA LYS A 35 8.42 -21.28 -7.92
C LYS A 35 8.68 -22.73 -8.32
N ARG A 36 7.75 -23.35 -9.07
CA ARG A 36 7.92 -24.73 -9.55
C ARG A 36 9.12 -24.89 -10.50
N GLN A 37 9.39 -23.88 -11.33
CA GLN A 37 10.57 -23.91 -12.20
C GLN A 37 11.86 -23.79 -11.39
N LEU A 38 11.89 -22.95 -10.36
CA LEU A 38 13.03 -22.86 -9.47
C LEU A 38 13.29 -24.20 -8.75
N GLU A 39 12.26 -24.81 -8.17
CA GLU A 39 12.37 -26.14 -7.52
C GLU A 39 12.89 -27.22 -8.49
N ALA A 40 12.46 -27.21 -9.75
CA ALA A 40 12.94 -28.13 -10.76
C ALA A 40 14.42 -27.90 -11.13
N HIS A 41 14.85 -26.63 -11.21
CA HIS A 41 16.25 -26.29 -11.44
C HIS A 41 17.13 -26.63 -10.24
N GLU A 42 16.65 -26.42 -9.01
CA GLU A 42 17.34 -26.84 -7.79
C GLU A 42 17.55 -28.37 -7.76
N ALA A 43 16.49 -29.13 -8.05
CA ALA A 43 16.60 -30.59 -8.15
C ALA A 43 17.61 -31.03 -9.23
N HIS A 44 17.63 -30.35 -10.38
CA HIS A 44 18.62 -30.63 -11.42
C HIS A 44 20.04 -30.34 -10.94
N LEU A 45 20.25 -29.21 -10.25
CA LEU A 45 21.55 -28.83 -9.68
C LEU A 45 22.02 -29.81 -8.60
N ASP A 46 21.12 -30.37 -7.80
CA ASP A 46 21.42 -31.38 -6.79
C ASP A 46 21.80 -32.75 -7.39
N GLU A 47 21.31 -33.05 -8.59
CA GLU A 47 21.67 -34.27 -9.34
C GLU A 47 23.09 -34.19 -9.95
N LEU A 48 23.69 -32.99 -10.05
CA LEU A 48 25.05 -32.86 -10.58
C LEU A 48 26.08 -33.49 -9.61
N PRO A 49 27.11 -34.17 -10.15
CA PRO A 49 28.18 -34.71 -9.33
C PRO A 49 28.91 -33.57 -8.61
N LYS A 50 29.28 -33.80 -7.35
CA LYS A 50 29.95 -32.80 -6.51
C LYS A 50 31.19 -32.26 -7.22
N GLY A 51 31.19 -30.95 -7.50
CA GLY A 51 32.29 -30.26 -8.18
C GLY A 51 32.10 -30.05 -9.69
N ALA A 52 31.03 -30.57 -10.29
CA ALA A 52 30.64 -30.17 -11.64
C ALA A 52 30.03 -28.76 -11.62
N ALA A 53 30.48 -27.92 -12.57
CA ALA A 53 29.91 -26.61 -12.76
C ALA A 53 28.50 -26.73 -13.35
N ALA A 54 27.57 -25.92 -12.86
CA ALA A 54 26.25 -25.76 -13.48
C ALA A 54 26.41 -25.33 -14.95
N SER A 55 25.51 -25.81 -15.81
CA SER A 55 25.60 -25.51 -17.24
C SER A 55 25.34 -24.03 -17.53
N GLU A 56 25.87 -23.51 -18.63
CA GLU A 56 25.57 -22.15 -19.10
C GLU A 56 24.07 -21.95 -19.33
N SER A 57 23.37 -23.00 -19.77
CA SER A 57 21.91 -23.02 -19.91
C SER A 57 21.20 -22.81 -18.56
N ASP A 58 21.68 -23.44 -17.48
CA ASP A 58 21.08 -23.28 -16.15
C ASP A 58 21.30 -21.86 -15.63
N ALA A 59 22.50 -21.31 -15.81
CA ALA A 59 22.78 -19.92 -15.45
C ALA A 59 21.86 -18.93 -16.19
N LYS A 60 21.62 -19.16 -17.49
CA LYS A 60 20.69 -18.34 -18.30
C LYS A 60 19.24 -18.51 -17.86
N ALA A 61 18.82 -19.73 -17.51
CA ALA A 61 17.48 -19.99 -17.00
C ALA A 61 17.25 -19.28 -15.66
N LEU A 62 18.20 -19.38 -14.72
CA LEU A 62 18.15 -18.69 -13.43
C LEU A 62 18.16 -17.16 -13.58
N ALA A 63 18.96 -16.61 -14.49
CA ALA A 63 18.96 -15.17 -14.78
C ALA A 63 17.61 -14.69 -15.32
N THR A 64 16.97 -15.50 -16.17
CA THR A 64 15.64 -15.21 -16.72
C THR A 64 14.58 -15.27 -15.61
N LEU A 65 14.61 -16.28 -14.75
CA LEU A 65 13.72 -16.39 -13.59
C LEU A 65 13.88 -15.22 -12.62
N ALA A 66 15.12 -14.79 -12.35
CA ALA A 66 15.38 -13.63 -11.50
C ALA A 66 14.79 -12.35 -12.10
N ARG A 67 14.88 -12.17 -13.43
CA ARG A 67 14.24 -11.05 -14.13
C ARG A 67 12.72 -11.11 -14.02
N THR A 68 12.09 -12.26 -14.26
CA THR A 68 10.62 -12.37 -14.19
C THR A 68 10.10 -12.13 -12.77
N VAL A 69 10.81 -12.60 -11.74
CA VAL A 69 10.49 -12.30 -10.34
C VAL A 69 10.55 -10.81 -10.06
N ARG A 70 11.60 -10.10 -10.53
CA ARG A 70 11.69 -8.65 -10.38
C ARG A 70 10.54 -7.92 -11.07
N GLU A 71 10.15 -8.38 -12.25
CA GLU A 71 9.01 -7.82 -12.99
C GLU A 71 7.68 -8.08 -12.27
N LEU A 72 7.46 -9.28 -11.74
CA LEU A 72 6.26 -9.59 -10.95
C LEU A 72 6.16 -8.71 -9.69
N VAL A 73 7.27 -8.50 -8.99
CA VAL A 73 7.32 -7.58 -7.83
C VAL A 73 7.04 -6.14 -8.25
N ALA A 74 7.59 -5.68 -9.38
CA ALA A 74 7.32 -4.34 -9.90
C ALA A 74 5.85 -4.17 -10.31
N LEU A 75 5.22 -5.20 -10.87
CA LEU A 75 3.79 -5.20 -11.18
C LEU A 75 2.95 -5.09 -9.91
N GLU A 76 3.31 -5.80 -8.84
CA GLU A 76 2.65 -5.70 -7.53
C GLU A 76 2.83 -4.32 -6.89
N ALA A 77 4.05 -3.78 -6.85
CA ALA A 77 4.32 -2.43 -6.32
C ALA A 77 3.56 -1.33 -7.09
N SER A 78 3.45 -1.48 -8.42
CA SER A 78 2.65 -0.58 -9.25
C SER A 78 1.16 -0.63 -8.89
N THR A 79 0.64 -1.77 -8.43
CA THR A 79 -0.75 -1.83 -7.95
C THR A 79 -0.97 -1.05 -6.65
N VAL A 80 0.03 -1.00 -5.77
CA VAL A 80 -0.02 -0.25 -4.51
C VAL A 80 0.05 1.26 -4.78
N ASN A 81 0.94 1.69 -5.69
CA ASN A 81 1.08 3.12 -6.03
C ASN A 81 -0.12 3.72 -6.78
N GLN A 82 -0.90 2.92 -7.51
CA GLN A 82 -2.15 3.38 -8.12
C GLN A 82 -3.26 3.64 -7.09
N GLY A 83 -3.16 3.09 -5.88
CA GLY A 83 -4.06 3.42 -4.76
C GLY A 83 -3.72 4.74 -4.05
N GLY A 84 -2.48 5.22 -4.19
CA GLY A 84 -2.01 6.49 -3.59
C GLY A 84 -2.30 7.72 -4.44
N LYS A 85 -2.73 7.57 -5.69
CA LYS A 85 -3.04 8.70 -6.58
C LYS A 85 -4.43 9.33 -6.35
N ALA A 86 -5.27 8.69 -5.53
CA ALA A 86 -6.60 9.20 -5.23
C ALA A 86 -6.61 10.50 -4.40
N THR A 87 -5.52 10.83 -3.70
CA THR A 87 -5.37 12.13 -3.02
C THR A 87 -4.88 13.24 -3.95
N ASP A 88 -4.18 12.88 -5.02
CA ASP A 88 -3.68 13.79 -6.07
C ASP A 88 -4.81 14.21 -7.05
N ASP A 89 -5.90 13.43 -7.10
CA ASP A 89 -7.11 13.74 -7.88
C ASP A 89 -8.11 14.64 -7.14
N LEU A 90 -7.82 15.05 -5.89
CA LEU A 90 -8.63 16.07 -5.22
C LEU A 90 -8.33 17.43 -5.87
N SER A 91 -9.39 18.13 -6.29
CA SER A 91 -9.22 19.53 -6.71
C SER A 91 -8.50 20.33 -5.60
N PRO A 92 -7.68 21.33 -5.95
CA PRO A 92 -6.90 22.07 -4.94
C PRO A 92 -7.75 22.59 -3.76
N ALA A 93 -8.99 23.00 -4.04
CA ALA A 93 -9.94 23.42 -3.01
C ALA A 93 -10.44 22.26 -2.11
N ALA A 94 -10.65 21.07 -2.68
CA ALA A 94 -11.01 19.87 -1.91
C ALA A 94 -9.84 19.38 -1.05
N GLY A 95 -8.61 19.44 -1.57
CA GLY A 95 -7.40 19.13 -0.80
C GLY A 95 -7.22 20.05 0.41
N LEU A 96 -7.40 21.37 0.23
CA LEU A 96 -7.31 22.34 1.34
C LEU A 96 -8.37 22.09 2.43
N ARG A 97 -9.60 21.74 2.06
CA ARG A 97 -10.66 21.38 3.02
C ARG A 97 -10.30 20.12 3.81
N HIS A 98 -9.74 19.11 3.14
CA HIS A 98 -9.31 17.88 3.82
C HIS A 98 -8.18 18.13 4.82
N VAL A 99 -7.20 18.98 4.46
CA VAL A 99 -6.13 19.40 5.37
C VAL A 99 -6.68 20.18 6.57
N ALA A 100 -7.69 21.02 6.37
CA ALA A 100 -8.34 21.75 7.46
C ALA A 100 -9.03 20.80 8.45
N GLU A 101 -9.75 19.80 7.96
CA GLU A 101 -10.37 18.76 8.81
C GLU A 101 -9.32 17.94 9.57
N LEU A 102 -8.21 17.57 8.93
CA LEU A 102 -7.11 16.87 9.59
C LEU A 102 -6.50 17.70 10.72
N ARG A 103 -6.29 19.00 10.51
CA ARG A 103 -5.79 19.92 11.55
C ARG A 103 -6.75 20.01 12.74
N LYS A 104 -8.05 20.08 12.47
CA LYS A 104 -9.09 20.12 13.51
C LYS A 104 -9.13 18.84 14.34
N GLU A 105 -9.07 17.69 13.68
CA GLU A 105 -9.05 16.39 14.36
C GLU A 105 -7.76 16.21 15.18
N LEU A 106 -6.62 16.68 14.67
CA LEU A 106 -5.37 16.65 15.42
C LEU A 106 -5.43 17.53 16.67
N ALA A 107 -5.95 18.76 16.56
CA ALA A 107 -6.13 19.66 17.70
C ALA A 107 -7.01 19.00 18.77
N ARG A 108 -8.14 18.40 18.38
CA ARG A 108 -9.04 17.67 19.29
C ARG A 108 -8.32 16.53 20.01
N ARG A 109 -7.51 15.74 19.31
CA ARG A 109 -6.75 14.63 19.94
C ARG A 109 -5.70 15.13 20.92
N LEU A 110 -5.03 16.23 20.60
CA LEU A 110 -4.06 16.86 21.50
C LEU A 110 -4.74 17.42 22.75
N GLU A 111 -5.94 18.00 22.63
CA GLU A 111 -6.72 18.46 23.78
C GLU A 111 -7.11 17.31 24.71
N VAL A 112 -7.52 16.16 24.16
CA VAL A 112 -7.82 14.96 24.95
C VAL A 112 -6.58 14.47 25.70
N LEU A 113 -5.44 14.35 25.02
CA LEU A 113 -4.19 13.92 25.65
C LEU A 113 -3.72 14.90 26.74
N ALA A 114 -3.82 16.21 26.50
CA ALA A 114 -3.48 17.23 27.48
C ALA A 114 -4.39 17.18 28.72
N ALA A 115 -5.68 16.91 28.54
CA ALA A 115 -6.63 16.76 29.64
C ALA A 115 -6.36 15.49 30.46
N GLU A 116 -6.01 14.38 29.81
CA GLU A 116 -5.61 13.13 30.48
C GLU A 116 -4.32 13.32 31.32
N GLU A 117 -3.32 14.01 30.77
CA GLU A 117 -2.07 14.31 31.48
C GLU A 117 -2.30 15.24 32.68
N ALA A 118 -3.12 16.29 32.52
CA ALA A 118 -3.47 17.20 33.62
C ALA A 118 -4.28 16.50 34.73
N GLY A 119 -5.20 15.59 34.36
CA GLY A 119 -5.96 14.78 35.32
C GLY A 119 -5.07 13.80 36.10
N SER A 120 -4.10 13.18 35.42
CA SER A 120 -3.09 12.31 36.05
C SER A 120 -2.20 13.08 37.03
N ALA A 121 -1.72 14.27 36.64
CA ALA A 121 -0.90 15.13 37.49
C ALA A 121 -1.67 15.66 38.73
N ALA A 122 -2.96 16.01 38.58
CA ALA A 122 -3.80 16.43 39.70
C ALA A 122 -4.08 15.29 40.69
N SER A 123 -4.27 14.06 40.20
CA SER A 123 -4.43 12.86 41.02
C SER A 123 -3.15 12.52 41.80
N ALA A 124 -1.99 12.61 41.15
CA ALA A 124 -0.69 12.39 41.79
C ALA A 124 -0.36 13.45 42.86
N ALA A 125 -0.73 14.71 42.64
CA ALA A 125 -0.55 15.79 43.63
C ALA A 125 -1.49 15.65 44.84
N ALA A 126 -2.72 15.16 44.64
CA ALA A 126 -3.68 14.91 45.72
C ALA A 126 -3.31 13.69 46.60
N GLY A 127 -2.58 12.72 46.05
CA GLY A 127 -2.12 11.53 46.79
C GLY A 127 -0.87 11.74 47.67
N ASN A 128 -0.13 12.83 47.48
CA ASN A 128 1.15 13.09 48.16
C ASN A 128 1.06 14.11 49.31
N GLY A 129 -0.16 14.49 49.72
CA GLY A 129 -0.47 15.47 50.76
C GLY A 129 -1.04 14.88 52.05
N VAL A 130 -0.59 13.69 52.46
CA VAL A 130 -0.82 13.15 53.81
C VAL A 130 0.54 12.80 54.40
N ALA A 131 1.09 13.74 55.15
CA ALA A 131 2.18 13.54 56.11
C ALA A 131 1.67 13.98 57.48
#